data_AF-A0A835BGF7-F1
#
_entry.id   AF-A0A835BGF7-F1
#
_cell.length_a   1.000
_cell.length_b   1.000
_cell.length_c   1.000
_cell.angle_alpha   90.00
_cell.angle_beta   90.00
_cell.angle_gamma   90.00
#
_symmetry.space_group_name_H-M   'P 1'
#
loop_
_entity.id
_entity.type
_entity.pdbx_description
1 polymer ?
#
loop_
_entity_poly.entity_id
_entity_poly.type
_entity_poly.pdbx_seq_one_letter_code
_entity_poly.pdbx_strand_id
1 'polypeptide(L)'
;MHIGNFLLSNYWIYLFHMPKLVMEEKLLLEGGWKGWGEISYGGHQCLKRAQAAEYLVRSWMGERYPDIDDKIVSYIMGYDSLKAIGINNDSYSSKQVIDARLRMDGLFELEEHAVEFVEEFIALYTNGPAGGGGISTGQRKEIILQKILVDRENIFWRAHAKKASIPCLQNQAAGCEMVRMHILQSQKNPTNRAMGIPRVDTSIETLPSPVRASPGKKIALYHIAHSRVGDKGNDMNFSVIPHFPGDIGRLRAVITPDWVKNVVSPLLDLSSFPDERMIQRRINLLELVSVEIYNVPGISSLNVVVRNILDGGVNCSRRIDRHGKTLSDLILCQEVALPS
;
A
#
# COMPACT_ATOMS: atom_id res chain seq x y z
N MET A 1 -30.54 -10.46 -14.57
CA MET A 1 -30.43 -10.63 -13.10
C MET A 1 -29.07 -10.07 -12.70
N HIS A 2 -29.03 -8.78 -12.34
CA HIS A 2 -27.80 -8.07 -11.99
C HIS A 2 -27.40 -8.43 -10.55
N ILE A 3 -26.23 -9.05 -10.37
CA ILE A 3 -25.61 -9.23 -9.06
C ILE A 3 -24.89 -7.92 -8.75
N GLY A 4 -25.55 -7.07 -7.98
CA GLY A 4 -25.00 -5.83 -7.46
C GLY A 4 -23.96 -6.09 -6.38
N ASN A 5 -22.89 -5.31 -6.44
CA ASN A 5 -21.86 -5.11 -5.42
C ASN A 5 -22.44 -5.10 -4.00
N PHE A 6 -22.13 -6.13 -3.21
CA PHE A 6 -22.27 -6.10 -1.75
C PHE A 6 -20.94 -6.47 -1.08
N LEU A 7 -20.31 -5.41 -0.55
CA LEU A 7 -19.61 -5.32 0.75
C LEU A 7 -18.59 -6.40 1.14
N LEU A 8 -17.31 -6.01 1.14
CA LEU A 8 -16.35 -6.44 2.17
C LEU A 8 -15.54 -5.22 2.63
N SER A 9 -16.12 -4.50 3.59
CA SER A 9 -15.41 -3.56 4.45
C SER A 9 -14.74 -4.39 5.56
N ASN A 10 -13.48 -4.06 5.90
CA ASN A 10 -12.53 -4.76 6.78
C ASN A 10 -12.97 -4.97 8.26
N TYR A 11 -14.27 -4.93 8.57
CA TYR A 11 -14.80 -4.90 9.94
C TYR A 11 -15.41 -6.23 10.43
N TRP A 12 -15.63 -7.23 9.57
CA TRP A 12 -16.51 -8.35 9.92
C TRP A 12 -15.86 -9.56 10.61
N ILE A 13 -14.53 -9.61 10.77
CA ILE A 13 -13.88 -10.73 11.49
C ILE A 13 -13.83 -10.51 13.01
N TYR A 14 -14.08 -9.30 13.51
CA TYR A 14 -13.96 -8.97 14.95
C TYR A 14 -15.25 -9.14 15.77
N LEU A 15 -16.35 -9.65 15.21
CA LEU A 15 -17.67 -9.56 15.86
C LEU A 15 -18.12 -10.79 16.68
N PHE A 16 -17.30 -11.83 16.83
CA PHE A 16 -17.73 -13.08 17.50
C PHE A 16 -16.99 -13.42 18.81
N HIS A 17 -16.64 -12.43 19.64
CA HIS A 17 -16.51 -12.56 21.11
C HIS A 17 -16.04 -11.25 21.75
N MET A 18 -16.94 -10.32 22.10
CA MET A 18 -16.59 -9.16 22.93
C MET A 18 -17.68 -8.92 23.98
N PRO A 19 -17.49 -9.35 25.24
CA PRO A 19 -18.29 -8.87 26.35
C PRO A 19 -17.73 -7.51 26.81
N LYS A 20 -18.61 -6.51 26.92
CA LYS A 20 -18.39 -5.08 27.25
C LYS A 20 -18.09 -4.18 26.03
N LEU A 21 -18.96 -3.19 25.84
CA LEU A 21 -18.87 -2.15 24.81
C LEU A 21 -17.70 -1.20 25.13
N VAL A 22 -16.54 -1.43 24.53
CA VAL A 22 -15.37 -0.55 24.59
C VAL A 22 -15.48 0.53 23.49
N MET A 23 -15.17 1.79 23.79
CA MET A 23 -15.03 2.79 22.72
C MET A 23 -13.56 2.93 22.32
N GLU A 24 -13.36 3.18 21.04
CA GLU A 24 -12.06 3.44 20.45
C GLU A 24 -11.85 4.96 20.37
N GLU A 25 -10.92 5.49 21.15
CA GLU A 25 -10.48 6.89 21.08
C GLU A 25 -9.21 7.02 20.25
N LYS A 26 -9.06 8.16 19.57
CA LYS A 26 -7.95 8.47 18.68
C LYS A 26 -7.14 9.62 19.26
N LEU A 27 -5.93 9.35 19.73
CA LEU A 27 -4.99 10.37 20.21
C LEU A 27 -3.99 10.73 19.12
N LEU A 28 -3.66 12.02 19.05
CA LEU A 28 -2.61 12.55 18.19
C LEU A 28 -1.32 12.64 19.00
N LEU A 29 -0.30 11.89 18.58
CA LEU A 29 1.04 11.93 19.16
C LEU A 29 2.02 12.53 18.16
N GLU A 30 3.06 13.19 18.66
CA GLU A 30 4.15 13.65 17.81
C GLU A 30 4.89 12.42 17.26
N GLY A 31 4.93 12.30 15.92
CA GLY A 31 5.49 11.18 15.19
C GLY A 31 6.90 11.42 14.66
N GLY A 32 7.56 12.51 15.08
CA GLY A 32 8.85 12.95 14.57
C GLY A 32 8.73 13.79 13.30
N TRP A 33 9.79 13.76 12.50
CA TRP A 33 9.98 14.57 11.30
C TRP A 33 10.31 13.69 10.11
N LYS A 34 9.52 13.85 9.05
CA LYS A 34 9.69 13.11 7.81
C LYS A 34 10.40 13.97 6.79
N GLY A 35 11.50 13.47 6.26
CA GLY A 35 12.23 14.03 5.13
C GLY A 35 12.19 13.07 3.95
N TRP A 36 12.07 13.57 2.73
CA TRP A 36 11.98 12.69 1.56
C TRP A 36 12.58 13.31 0.31
N GLY A 37 13.08 12.45 -0.57
CA GLY A 37 13.67 12.82 -1.85
C GLY A 37 13.33 11.82 -2.96
N GLU A 38 13.25 12.34 -4.19
CA GLU A 38 13.12 11.60 -5.44
C GLU A 38 14.06 12.16 -6.49
N ILE A 39 14.78 11.30 -7.23
CA ILE A 39 15.61 11.71 -8.38
C ILE A 39 15.56 10.64 -9.47
N SER A 40 15.43 11.08 -10.73
CA SER A 40 15.27 10.20 -11.88
C SER A 40 16.59 10.01 -12.64
N TYR A 41 16.80 8.80 -13.15
CA TYR A 41 17.90 8.42 -14.02
C TYR A 41 17.35 7.70 -15.24
N GLY A 42 17.56 8.29 -16.43
CA GLY A 42 17.17 7.69 -17.70
C GLY A 42 18.36 7.04 -18.43
N GLY A 43 18.07 6.09 -19.31
CA GLY A 43 19.01 5.52 -20.28
C GLY A 43 19.90 4.40 -19.76
N HIS A 44 20.99 4.14 -20.48
CA HIS A 44 21.90 3.01 -20.24
C HIS A 44 22.41 2.99 -18.79
N GLN A 45 22.26 1.86 -18.08
CA GLN A 45 22.73 1.66 -16.71
C GLN A 45 22.13 2.65 -15.68
N CYS A 46 20.89 3.11 -15.89
CA CYS A 46 20.21 3.97 -14.92
C CYS A 46 20.07 3.34 -13.53
N LEU A 47 19.85 2.02 -13.46
CA LEU A 47 19.76 1.28 -12.18
C LEU A 47 21.04 1.44 -11.35
N LYS A 48 22.21 1.25 -11.96
CA LYS A 48 23.51 1.43 -11.28
C LYS A 48 23.72 2.86 -10.79
N ARG A 49 23.21 3.84 -11.53
CA ARG A 49 23.26 5.26 -11.12
C ARG A 49 22.32 5.55 -9.96
N ALA A 50 21.09 5.04 -9.99
CA ALA A 50 20.16 5.15 -8.87
C ALA A 50 20.74 4.50 -7.59
N GLN A 51 21.35 3.33 -7.73
CA GLN A 51 22.06 2.64 -6.65
C GLN A 51 23.26 3.43 -6.12
N ALA A 52 24.08 4.02 -6.99
CA ALA A 52 25.20 4.86 -6.58
C ALA A 52 24.72 6.12 -5.85
N ALA A 53 23.60 6.72 -6.29
CA ALA A 53 22.99 7.86 -5.61
C ALA A 53 22.46 7.49 -4.21
N GLU A 54 21.83 6.33 -4.07
CA GLU A 54 21.42 5.80 -2.76
C GLU A 54 22.63 5.68 -1.82
N TYR A 55 23.72 5.07 -2.29
CA TYR A 55 24.94 4.88 -1.53
C TYR A 55 25.54 6.21 -1.06
N LEU A 56 25.60 7.21 -1.94
CA LEU A 56 26.16 8.53 -1.61
C LEU A 56 25.37 9.24 -0.51
N VAL A 57 24.04 9.33 -0.64
CA VAL A 57 23.19 9.98 0.37
C VAL A 57 23.32 9.28 1.72
N ARG A 58 23.32 7.94 1.74
CA ARG A 58 23.54 7.17 2.98
C ARG A 58 24.92 7.45 3.59
N SER A 59 25.96 7.48 2.77
CA SER A 59 27.33 7.75 3.22
C SER A 59 27.46 9.14 3.85
N TRP A 60 26.94 10.18 3.19
CA TRP A 60 26.98 11.55 3.71
C TRP A 60 26.19 11.68 5.02
N MET A 61 25.01 11.06 5.09
CA MET A 61 24.20 11.03 6.30
C MET A 61 24.89 10.28 7.44
N GLY A 62 25.47 9.11 7.17
CA GLY A 62 26.16 8.29 8.16
C GLY A 62 27.47 8.89 8.69
N GLU A 63 28.17 9.67 7.87
CA GLU A 63 29.37 10.41 8.29
C GLU A 63 29.03 11.49 9.33
N ARG A 64 27.91 12.18 9.15
CA ARG A 64 27.46 13.24 10.05
C ARG A 64 26.72 12.68 11.28
N TYR A 65 25.90 11.66 11.08
CA TYR A 65 25.01 11.10 12.10
C TYR A 65 25.16 9.58 12.15
N PRO A 66 25.94 9.05 13.13
CA PRO A 66 26.02 7.62 13.36
C PRO A 66 24.63 7.01 13.58
N ASP A 67 24.40 5.80 13.06
CA ASP A 67 23.17 5.03 13.21
C ASP A 67 21.90 5.62 12.55
N ILE A 68 22.02 6.68 11.74
CA ILE A 68 20.88 7.29 11.05
C ILE A 68 20.32 6.41 9.92
N ASP A 69 21.10 5.44 9.44
CA ASP A 69 20.73 4.57 8.32
C ASP A 69 19.42 3.79 8.57
N ASP A 70 19.17 3.39 9.83
CA ASP A 70 17.95 2.71 10.26
C ASP A 70 16.69 3.57 10.11
N LYS A 71 16.88 4.89 10.05
CA LYS A 71 15.80 5.88 9.91
C LYS A 71 15.45 6.13 8.44
N ILE A 72 16.26 5.67 7.49
CA ILE A 72 16.12 5.95 6.06
C ILE A 72 15.76 4.66 5.31
N VAL A 73 14.72 4.73 4.46
CA VAL A 73 14.33 3.66 3.54
C VAL A 73 14.48 4.14 2.11
N SER A 74 15.03 3.29 1.24
CA SER A 74 15.16 3.54 -0.19
C SER A 74 14.31 2.58 -1.03
N TYR A 75 13.90 3.08 -2.21
CA TYR A 75 13.23 2.34 -3.27
C TYR A 75 13.78 2.79 -4.63
N ILE A 76 13.88 1.86 -5.58
CA ILE A 76 14.21 2.18 -6.97
C ILE A 76 12.97 1.91 -7.82
N MET A 77 12.17 2.96 -8.02
CA MET A 77 10.96 2.88 -8.84
C MET A 77 11.33 2.62 -10.31
N GLY A 78 10.52 1.80 -10.97
CA GLY A 78 10.81 1.29 -12.32
C GLY A 78 11.64 0.00 -12.32
N TYR A 79 12.23 -0.37 -11.18
CA TYR A 79 12.88 -1.67 -10.97
C TYR A 79 12.18 -2.46 -9.88
N ASP A 80 12.18 -1.97 -8.64
CA ASP A 80 11.49 -2.58 -7.51
C ASP A 80 10.84 -1.53 -6.60
N SER A 81 9.56 -1.27 -6.87
CA SER A 81 8.75 -0.31 -6.11
C SER A 81 8.12 -0.91 -4.85
N LEU A 82 8.11 -2.24 -4.70
CA LEU A 82 7.39 -2.95 -3.63
C LEU A 82 8.31 -3.72 -2.68
N LYS A 83 9.61 -3.75 -2.96
CA LYS A 83 10.55 -4.73 -2.39
C LYS A 83 10.09 -6.15 -2.67
N ALA A 84 9.53 -6.38 -3.86
CA ALA A 84 9.01 -7.70 -4.23
C ALA A 84 10.08 -8.61 -4.82
N ILE A 85 11.20 -8.03 -5.26
CA ILE A 85 12.35 -8.77 -5.75
C ILE A 85 13.18 -9.13 -4.52
N GLY A 86 12.98 -10.35 -4.01
CA GLY A 86 13.83 -10.89 -2.96
C GLY A 86 15.31 -10.89 -3.38
N ILE A 87 16.23 -10.98 -2.41
CA ILE A 87 17.69 -10.98 -2.63
C ILE A 87 18.15 -12.09 -3.61
N ASN A 88 17.32 -13.12 -3.83
CA ASN A 88 17.57 -14.15 -4.83
C ASN A 88 17.30 -13.62 -6.26
N ASN A 89 18.34 -12.99 -6.80
CA ASN A 89 18.48 -12.33 -8.11
C ASN A 89 18.18 -13.15 -9.38
N ASP A 90 17.69 -14.39 -9.28
CA ASP A 90 17.76 -15.33 -10.41
C ASP A 90 16.48 -15.46 -11.23
N SER A 91 15.32 -14.97 -10.78
CA SER A 91 14.04 -15.19 -11.49
C SER A 91 13.61 -14.09 -12.47
N TYR A 92 14.15 -12.86 -12.34
CA TYR A 92 13.90 -11.76 -13.29
C TYR A 92 15.17 -11.40 -14.07
N SER A 93 15.60 -12.36 -14.89
CA SER A 93 16.62 -12.21 -15.92
C SER A 93 16.48 -10.89 -16.69
N SER A 94 17.55 -10.09 -16.66
CA SER A 94 18.03 -9.26 -17.78
C SER A 94 17.08 -8.24 -18.43
N LYS A 95 16.02 -7.76 -17.76
CA LYS A 95 15.31 -6.59 -18.30
C LYS A 95 16.17 -5.36 -18.10
N GLN A 96 16.69 -4.84 -19.20
CA GLN A 96 17.38 -3.56 -19.21
C GLN A 96 16.38 -2.49 -18.76
N VAL A 97 16.51 -2.06 -17.50
CA VAL A 97 15.79 -0.90 -17.00
C VAL A 97 16.32 0.31 -17.77
N ILE A 98 15.41 1.03 -18.43
CA ILE A 98 15.73 2.22 -19.23
C ILE A 98 15.36 3.51 -18.51
N ASP A 99 14.61 3.42 -17.41
CA ASP A 99 14.22 4.52 -16.56
C ASP A 99 14.06 4.01 -15.12
N ALA A 100 14.76 4.65 -14.19
CA ALA A 100 14.72 4.31 -12.78
C ALA A 100 14.68 5.60 -11.97
N ARG A 101 13.82 5.63 -10.94
CA ARG A 101 13.76 6.75 -10.00
C ARG A 101 14.11 6.28 -8.60
N LEU A 102 15.18 6.84 -8.04
CA LEU A 102 15.50 6.66 -6.64
C LEU A 102 14.51 7.47 -5.81
N ARG A 103 13.89 6.80 -4.83
CA ARG A 103 13.04 7.37 -3.78
C ARG A 103 13.71 7.06 -2.45
N MET A 104 13.98 8.07 -1.64
CA MET A 104 14.43 7.87 -0.27
C MET A 104 13.50 8.61 0.70
N ASP A 105 13.20 7.96 1.81
CA ASP A 105 12.17 8.36 2.75
C ASP A 105 12.69 8.12 4.17
N GLY A 106 12.90 9.21 4.90
CA GLY A 106 13.47 9.22 6.24
C GLY A 106 12.43 9.63 7.29
N LEU A 107 12.44 8.96 8.45
CA LEU A 107 11.63 9.34 9.61
C LEU A 107 12.54 9.52 10.82
N PHE A 108 12.68 10.77 11.26
CA PHE A 108 13.65 11.20 12.26
C PHE A 108 12.96 11.75 13.51
N GLU A 109 13.67 11.77 14.63
CA GLU A 109 13.16 12.33 15.88
C GLU A 109 13.27 13.86 15.90
N LEU A 110 14.36 14.40 15.33
CA LEU A 110 14.67 15.83 15.29
C LEU A 110 14.37 16.40 13.89
N GLU A 111 13.88 17.65 13.85
CA GLU A 111 13.64 18.39 12.61
C GLU A 111 14.92 18.57 11.81
N GLU A 112 16.01 18.90 12.50
CA GLU A 112 17.33 19.13 11.91
C GLU A 112 17.78 17.95 11.06
N HIS A 113 17.58 16.71 11.52
CA HIS A 113 17.94 15.52 10.75
C HIS A 113 17.13 15.38 9.45
N ALA A 114 15.85 15.81 9.46
CA ALA A 114 15.01 15.77 8.27
C ALA A 114 15.40 16.85 7.25
N VAL A 115 15.73 18.05 7.73
CA VAL A 115 16.24 19.17 6.92
C VAL A 115 17.54 18.75 6.24
N GLU A 116 18.51 18.28 7.02
CA GLU A 116 19.82 17.87 6.53
C GLU A 116 19.73 16.69 5.56
N PHE A 117 18.88 15.70 5.85
CA PHE A 117 18.62 14.61 4.90
C PHE A 117 18.12 15.12 3.54
N VAL A 118 17.23 16.12 3.53
CA VAL A 118 16.75 16.73 2.28
C VAL A 118 17.87 17.50 1.57
N GLU A 119 18.72 18.21 2.30
CA GLU A 119 19.86 18.94 1.74
C GLU A 119 20.90 17.99 1.12
N GLU A 120 21.27 16.91 1.81
CA GLU A 120 22.16 15.86 1.29
C GLU A 120 21.55 15.18 0.05
N PHE A 121 20.23 14.97 0.04
CA PHE A 121 19.57 14.46 -1.15
C PHE A 121 19.63 15.46 -2.32
N ILE A 122 19.47 16.77 -2.06
CA ILE A 122 19.59 17.82 -3.07
C ILE A 122 21.02 17.92 -3.63
N ALA A 123 22.04 17.66 -2.80
CA ALA A 123 23.43 17.66 -3.20
C ALA A 123 23.76 16.66 -4.33
N LEU A 124 22.90 15.64 -4.56
CA LEU A 124 23.01 14.74 -5.71
C LEU A 124 23.01 15.46 -7.07
N TYR A 125 22.46 16.68 -7.17
CA TYR A 125 22.50 17.43 -8.43
C TYR A 125 23.92 17.79 -8.89
N THR A 126 24.80 18.07 -7.94
CA THR A 126 26.15 18.57 -8.21
C THR A 126 27.20 17.52 -7.89
N ASN A 127 26.94 16.66 -6.90
CA ASN A 127 27.88 15.65 -6.39
C ASN A 127 27.41 14.21 -6.64
N GLY A 128 26.27 14.01 -7.30
CA GLY A 128 25.72 12.68 -7.59
C GLY A 128 26.15 12.09 -8.93
N PRO A 129 25.67 10.88 -9.26
CA PRO A 129 25.95 10.22 -10.53
C PRO A 129 25.43 11.00 -11.74
N ALA A 130 26.13 10.89 -12.86
CA ALA A 130 25.81 11.63 -14.08
C ALA A 130 24.38 11.38 -14.61
N GLY A 131 23.73 12.41 -15.15
CA GLY A 131 22.39 12.26 -15.74
C GLY A 131 21.27 12.06 -14.73
N GLY A 132 21.46 12.50 -13.49
CA GLY A 132 20.40 12.67 -12.51
C GLY A 132 19.56 13.91 -12.81
N GLY A 133 18.24 13.79 -12.74
CA GLY A 133 17.34 14.90 -13.03
C GLY A 133 15.95 14.75 -12.40
N GLY A 134 15.18 15.84 -12.46
CA GLY A 134 13.82 15.88 -11.92
C GLY A 134 13.76 15.62 -10.42
N ILE A 135 14.60 16.32 -9.64
CA ILE A 135 14.56 16.17 -8.19
C ILE A 135 13.21 16.64 -7.64
N SER A 136 12.71 15.93 -6.66
CA SER A 136 11.56 16.37 -5.86
C SER A 136 11.85 16.03 -4.42
N THR A 137 11.69 17.00 -3.53
CA THR A 137 11.95 16.81 -2.11
C THR A 137 10.85 17.43 -1.27
N GLY A 138 10.81 17.02 -0.01
CA GLY A 138 9.93 17.65 0.95
C GLY A 138 10.23 17.20 2.37
N GLN A 139 9.78 18.02 3.31
CA GLN A 139 9.84 17.72 4.73
C GLN A 139 8.52 18.08 5.39
N ARG A 140 8.18 17.36 6.45
CA ARG A 140 6.98 17.63 7.25
C ARG A 140 7.09 17.01 8.64
N LYS A 141 6.49 17.66 9.63
CA LYS A 141 6.23 17.04 10.93
C LYS A 141 5.20 15.92 10.76
N GLU A 142 5.46 14.76 11.35
CA GLU A 142 4.49 13.67 11.37
C GLU A 142 3.70 13.64 12.67
N ILE A 143 2.44 13.26 12.54
CA ILE A 143 1.53 13.09 13.66
C ILE A 143 0.98 11.68 13.58
N ILE A 144 1.24 10.90 14.62
CA ILE A 144 0.77 9.51 14.69
C ILE A 144 -0.58 9.50 15.37
N LEU A 145 -1.54 8.85 14.70
CA LEU A 145 -2.83 8.56 15.28
C LEU A 145 -2.75 7.25 16.06
N GLN A 146 -2.70 7.32 17.38
CA GLN A 146 -2.78 6.15 18.25
C GLN A 146 -4.23 5.86 18.62
N LYS A 147 -4.61 4.59 18.55
CA LYS A 147 -5.93 4.11 18.98
C LYS A 147 -5.80 3.56 20.38
N ILE A 148 -6.62 4.05 21.29
CA ILE A 148 -6.69 3.55 22.66
C ILE A 148 -8.09 3.00 22.90
N LEU A 149 -8.13 1.85 23.56
CA LEU A 149 -9.36 1.27 24.06
C LEU A 149 -9.65 1.91 25.41
N VAL A 150 -10.78 2.63 25.50
CA VAL A 150 -11.21 3.27 26.74
C VAL A 150 -12.31 2.41 27.36
N ASP A 151 -12.10 2.01 28.62
CA ASP A 151 -13.09 1.25 29.36
C ASP A 151 -14.40 2.01 29.44
N ARG A 152 -15.52 1.28 29.28
CA ARG A 152 -16.86 1.86 29.20
C ARG A 152 -17.17 2.80 30.37
N GLU A 153 -16.70 2.46 31.56
CA GLU A 153 -16.90 3.19 32.81
C GLU A 153 -16.26 4.59 32.81
N ASN A 154 -15.25 4.81 31.97
CA ASN A 154 -14.56 6.10 31.85
C ASN A 154 -15.19 7.01 30.78
N ILE A 155 -16.29 6.60 30.15
CA ILE A 155 -16.88 7.29 29.00
C ILE A 155 -18.16 8.01 29.41
N PHE A 156 -18.07 9.34 29.48
CA PHE A 156 -19.18 10.24 29.74
C PHE A 156 -19.63 10.91 28.44
N TRP A 157 -20.78 10.52 27.91
CA TRP A 157 -21.37 11.19 26.75
C TRP A 157 -22.46 12.18 27.19
N ARG A 158 -22.60 13.28 26.45
CA ARG A 158 -23.71 14.22 26.59
C ARG A 158 -24.24 14.56 25.19
N ALA A 159 -25.53 14.31 24.96
CA ALA A 159 -26.20 14.70 23.74
C ALA A 159 -26.95 16.02 23.96
N HIS A 160 -26.73 16.99 23.07
CA HIS A 160 -27.48 18.24 23.05
C HIS A 160 -28.34 18.27 21.79
N ALA A 161 -29.67 18.37 21.95
CA ALA A 161 -30.58 18.65 20.87
C ALA A 161 -30.87 20.15 20.84
N LYS A 162 -30.44 20.84 19.79
CA LYS A 162 -30.77 22.25 19.59
C LYS A 162 -32.08 22.32 18.81
N LYS A 163 -33.17 22.76 19.46
CA LYS A 163 -34.45 22.97 18.80
C LYS A 163 -34.30 24.19 17.87
N ALA A 164 -34.20 23.97 16.57
CA ALA A 164 -34.34 25.04 15.60
C ALA A 164 -35.83 25.42 15.54
N SER A 165 -36.18 26.59 16.06
CA SER A 165 -37.50 27.17 15.81
C SER A 165 -37.56 27.63 14.36
N ILE A 166 -38.17 26.84 13.48
CA ILE A 166 -38.58 27.29 12.15
C ILE A 166 -39.69 28.33 12.40
N PRO A 167 -39.56 29.59 11.96
CA PRO A 167 -40.66 30.53 12.00
C PRO A 167 -41.77 30.01 11.09
N CYS A 168 -42.90 29.64 11.68
CA CYS A 168 -44.13 29.34 10.96
C CYS A 168 -44.60 30.65 10.31
N LEU A 169 -44.51 30.76 8.98
CA LEU A 169 -45.17 31.84 8.26
C LEU A 169 -46.68 31.58 8.33
N GLN A 170 -47.39 32.54 8.93
CA GLN A 170 -48.84 32.55 8.95
C GLN A 170 -49.38 32.60 7.52
N ASN A 171 -50.31 31.69 7.24
CA ASN A 171 -51.12 31.67 6.02
C ASN A 171 -51.78 33.04 5.79
N GLN A 172 -51.46 33.68 4.66
CA GLN A 172 -52.41 34.54 3.96
C GLN A 172 -52.60 33.97 2.56
N ALA A 173 -53.80 33.43 2.36
CA ALA A 173 -54.28 32.94 1.08
C ALA A 173 -54.57 34.13 0.16
N ALA A 174 -53.92 34.19 -1.00
CA ALA A 174 -54.38 34.95 -2.14
C ALA A 174 -53.81 34.32 -3.43
N GLY A 175 -54.71 33.94 -4.35
CA GLY A 175 -54.42 33.81 -5.78
C GLY A 175 -53.79 32.50 -6.24
N CYS A 176 -54.65 31.50 -6.53
CA CYS A 176 -54.28 30.33 -7.32
C CYS A 176 -54.31 30.70 -8.81
N GLU A 177 -53.16 30.83 -9.46
CA GLU A 177 -53.05 30.75 -10.92
C GLU A 177 -52.11 29.59 -11.31
N MET A 178 -52.70 28.58 -11.93
CA MET A 178 -52.01 27.46 -12.56
C MET A 178 -51.21 27.96 -13.76
N VAL A 179 -49.89 28.03 -13.63
CA VAL A 179 -48.99 28.11 -14.78
C VAL A 179 -48.33 26.75 -14.98
N ARG A 180 -48.83 26.01 -15.98
CA ARG A 180 -48.16 24.84 -16.57
C ARG A 180 -46.84 25.30 -17.20
N MET A 181 -45.72 24.92 -16.62
CA MET A 181 -44.42 25.05 -17.27
C MET A 181 -44.06 23.75 -17.99
N HIS A 182 -44.17 23.82 -19.32
CA HIS A 182 -43.74 22.82 -20.28
C HIS A 182 -42.24 22.53 -20.15
N ILE A 183 -41.88 21.25 -20.03
CA ILE A 183 -40.52 20.76 -20.28
C ILE A 183 -40.33 20.74 -21.80
N LEU A 184 -39.71 21.79 -22.34
CA LEU A 184 -39.25 21.82 -23.72
C LEU A 184 -37.93 21.05 -23.82
N GLN A 185 -38.00 19.92 -24.52
CA GLN A 185 -36.84 19.23 -25.06
C GLN A 185 -36.14 20.14 -26.07
N SER A 186 -34.91 20.54 -25.76
CA SER A 186 -34.01 21.17 -26.72
C SER A 186 -32.99 20.13 -27.18
N GLN A 187 -33.25 19.54 -28.34
CA GLN A 187 -32.24 18.88 -29.15
C GLN A 187 -31.30 19.95 -29.72
N LYS A 188 -30.01 19.85 -29.43
CA LYS A 188 -28.95 20.49 -30.22
C LYS A 188 -27.86 19.47 -30.49
N ASN A 189 -27.80 19.04 -31.75
CA ASN A 189 -26.65 18.36 -32.33
C ASN A 189 -25.47 19.33 -32.41
N PRO A 190 -24.25 18.91 -32.04
CA PRO A 190 -23.03 19.40 -32.66
C PRO A 190 -22.42 18.28 -33.49
N THR A 191 -22.37 18.50 -34.79
CA THR A 191 -21.47 17.84 -35.72
C THR A 191 -20.02 18.00 -35.25
N ASN A 192 -19.33 16.90 -34.99
CA ASN A 192 -17.86 16.87 -34.91
C ASN A 192 -17.33 15.78 -35.82
N ARG A 193 -16.60 16.22 -36.85
CA ARG A 193 -15.71 15.41 -37.67
C ARG A 193 -14.64 14.81 -36.75
N ALA A 194 -14.65 13.49 -36.57
CA ALA A 194 -13.55 12.77 -35.93
C ALA A 194 -12.55 12.31 -37.00
N MET A 195 -11.33 12.84 -36.96
CA MET A 195 -10.19 12.26 -37.66
C MET A 195 -9.82 10.92 -37.01
N GLY A 196 -9.46 9.94 -37.84
CA GLY A 196 -9.26 8.55 -37.47
C GLY A 196 -8.21 8.33 -36.39
N ILE A 197 -8.63 7.64 -35.32
CA ILE A 197 -7.74 6.97 -34.37
C ILE A 197 -7.49 5.56 -34.93
N PRO A 198 -6.24 5.07 -35.00
CA PRO A 198 -5.96 3.71 -35.44
C PRO A 198 -6.67 2.73 -34.49
N ARG A 199 -7.47 1.82 -35.05
CA ARG A 199 -8.07 0.71 -34.31
C ARG A 199 -6.94 -0.19 -33.82
N VAL A 200 -6.58 -0.08 -32.55
CA VAL A 200 -5.86 -1.15 -31.85
C VAL A 200 -6.87 -2.26 -31.66
N ASP A 201 -6.57 -3.45 -32.18
CA ASP A 201 -7.35 -4.66 -31.97
C ASP A 201 -7.41 -4.98 -30.46
N THR A 202 -8.43 -4.47 -29.78
CA THR A 202 -8.89 -5.02 -28.50
C THR A 202 -9.66 -6.30 -28.79
N SER A 203 -8.93 -7.37 -29.15
CA SER A 203 -9.37 -8.69 -28.77
C SER A 203 -9.30 -8.74 -27.25
N ILE A 204 -10.39 -8.36 -26.59
CA ILE A 204 -10.61 -8.70 -25.18
C ILE A 204 -10.63 -10.22 -25.17
N GLU A 205 -9.51 -10.83 -24.80
CA GLU A 205 -9.45 -12.24 -24.46
C GLU A 205 -10.61 -12.50 -23.51
N THR A 206 -11.50 -13.38 -23.95
CA THR A 206 -12.65 -13.82 -23.16
C THR A 206 -12.10 -14.28 -21.81
N LEU A 207 -12.65 -13.78 -20.70
CA LEU A 207 -12.22 -14.19 -19.35
C LEU A 207 -12.15 -15.73 -19.34
N PRO A 208 -10.97 -16.33 -19.10
CA PRO A 208 -10.90 -17.78 -19.04
C PRO A 208 -11.84 -18.26 -17.94
N SER A 209 -12.73 -19.19 -18.28
CA SER A 209 -13.46 -19.98 -17.29
C SER A 209 -12.47 -20.48 -16.23
N PRO A 210 -12.82 -20.55 -14.94
CA PRO A 210 -11.88 -20.93 -13.89
C PRO A 210 -11.34 -22.34 -14.14
N VAL A 211 -10.13 -22.42 -14.71
CA VAL A 211 -9.44 -23.68 -15.01
C VAL A 211 -8.68 -24.10 -13.76
N ARG A 212 -8.82 -25.38 -13.39
CA ARG A 212 -8.06 -25.99 -12.30
C ARG A 212 -6.55 -25.90 -12.60
N ALA A 213 -5.77 -25.44 -11.63
CA ALA A 213 -4.32 -25.34 -11.79
C ALA A 213 -3.65 -26.71 -11.92
N SER A 214 -2.71 -26.86 -12.86
CA SER A 214 -1.98 -28.12 -13.08
C SER A 214 -1.12 -28.49 -11.86
N PRO A 215 -1.25 -29.71 -11.28
CA PRO A 215 -0.40 -30.17 -10.19
C PRO A 215 1.10 -30.16 -10.50
N GLY A 216 1.92 -29.84 -9.49
CA GLY A 216 3.39 -29.98 -9.52
C GLY A 216 4.16 -28.95 -10.37
N LYS A 217 3.51 -28.22 -11.27
CA LYS A 217 4.13 -27.13 -12.03
C LYS A 217 4.16 -25.85 -11.18
N LYS A 218 5.32 -25.18 -11.13
CA LYS A 218 5.41 -23.82 -10.56
C LYS A 218 4.54 -22.87 -11.38
N ILE A 219 3.67 -22.14 -10.69
CA ILE A 219 2.78 -21.15 -11.28
C ILE A 219 2.71 -19.95 -10.33
N ALA A 220 2.74 -18.73 -10.87
CA ALA A 220 2.53 -17.53 -10.07
C ALA A 220 1.11 -17.54 -9.49
N LEU A 221 0.98 -17.19 -8.20
CA LEU A 221 -0.31 -17.10 -7.52
C LEU A 221 -1.30 -16.20 -8.28
N TYR A 222 -0.80 -15.16 -8.95
CA TYR A 222 -1.55 -14.27 -9.84
C TYR A 222 -2.45 -15.01 -10.85
N HIS A 223 -2.00 -16.14 -11.39
CA HIS A 223 -2.76 -16.87 -12.40
C HIS A 223 -3.87 -17.75 -11.81
N ILE A 224 -3.79 -18.08 -10.52
CA ILE A 224 -4.65 -19.09 -9.88
C ILE A 224 -5.47 -18.53 -8.72
N ALA A 225 -5.18 -17.31 -8.28
CA ALA A 225 -5.86 -16.66 -7.17
C ALA A 225 -5.91 -15.13 -7.33
N HIS A 226 -6.93 -14.55 -6.71
CA HIS A 226 -7.04 -13.13 -6.45
C HIS A 226 -6.63 -12.83 -5.00
N SER A 227 -6.11 -11.63 -4.76
CA SER A 227 -5.75 -11.15 -3.43
C SER A 227 -6.10 -9.67 -3.28
N ARG A 228 -6.55 -9.28 -2.09
CA ARG A 228 -6.60 -7.88 -1.67
C ARG A 228 -5.89 -7.73 -0.34
N VAL A 229 -5.19 -6.61 -0.19
CA VAL A 229 -4.47 -6.26 1.03
C VAL A 229 -5.07 -5.01 1.66
N GLY A 230 -5.07 -4.97 2.99
CA GLY A 230 -5.34 -3.78 3.77
C GLY A 230 -4.38 -3.67 4.97
N ASP A 231 -4.25 -2.45 5.49
CA ASP A 231 -3.45 -2.16 6.67
C ASP A 231 -4.34 -1.88 7.90
N LYS A 232 -3.80 -2.18 9.08
CA LYS A 232 -4.32 -1.69 10.36
C LYS A 232 -3.16 -1.39 11.29
N GLY A 233 -2.68 -0.15 11.27
CA GLY A 233 -1.47 0.22 12.02
C GLY A 233 -0.27 -0.54 11.47
N ASN A 234 0.52 -1.17 12.33
CA ASN A 234 1.70 -1.93 11.89
C ASN A 234 1.37 -3.33 11.31
N ASP A 235 0.10 -3.70 11.24
CA ASP A 235 -0.35 -5.02 10.81
C ASP A 235 -0.90 -5.00 9.38
N MET A 236 -0.55 -6.02 8.60
CA MET A 236 -1.07 -6.28 7.27
C MET A 236 -2.12 -7.39 7.33
N ASN A 237 -3.21 -7.23 6.59
CA ASN A 237 -4.20 -8.28 6.36
C ASN A 237 -4.38 -8.50 4.86
N PHE A 238 -4.35 -9.76 4.41
CA PHE A 238 -4.57 -10.08 3.01
C PHE A 238 -5.42 -11.32 2.78
N SER A 239 -6.19 -11.32 1.70
CA SER A 239 -6.96 -12.48 1.27
C SER A 239 -6.24 -13.27 0.18
N VAL A 240 -6.53 -14.57 0.11
CA VAL A 240 -6.18 -15.41 -1.05
C VAL A 240 -7.44 -16.16 -1.46
N ILE A 241 -7.99 -15.78 -2.61
CA ILE A 241 -9.25 -16.32 -3.15
C ILE A 241 -8.90 -17.03 -4.47
N PRO A 242 -8.93 -18.36 -4.53
CA PRO A 242 -8.62 -19.08 -5.76
C PRO A 242 -9.62 -18.74 -6.87
N HIS A 243 -9.15 -18.67 -8.11
CA HIS A 243 -10.03 -18.58 -9.28
C HIS A 243 -10.91 -19.83 -9.39
N PHE A 244 -10.37 -21.00 -9.06
CA PHE A 244 -11.11 -22.27 -8.97
C PHE A 244 -11.28 -22.68 -7.49
N PRO A 245 -12.51 -22.62 -6.92
CA PRO A 245 -12.74 -22.91 -5.49
C PRO A 245 -12.18 -24.25 -4.99
N GLY A 246 -12.13 -25.27 -5.85
CA GLY A 246 -11.58 -26.58 -5.50
C GLY A 246 -10.07 -26.59 -5.19
N ASP A 247 -9.34 -25.53 -5.55
CA ASP A 247 -7.91 -25.41 -5.26
C ASP A 247 -7.63 -24.91 -3.82
N ILE A 248 -8.65 -24.53 -3.04
CA ILE A 248 -8.45 -24.00 -1.68
C ILE A 248 -7.70 -24.98 -0.76
N GLY A 249 -7.99 -26.28 -0.87
CA GLY A 249 -7.30 -27.32 -0.09
C GLY A 249 -5.82 -27.41 -0.44
N ARG A 250 -5.49 -27.22 -1.73
CA ARG A 250 -4.12 -27.27 -2.26
C ARG A 250 -3.34 -26.02 -1.88
N LEU A 251 -3.97 -24.85 -1.96
CA LEU A 251 -3.40 -23.58 -1.52
C LEU A 251 -3.09 -23.59 -0.02
N ARG A 252 -3.99 -24.15 0.81
CA ARG A 252 -3.77 -24.27 2.26
C ARG A 252 -2.57 -25.14 2.61
N ALA A 253 -2.21 -26.11 1.77
CA ALA A 253 -1.01 -26.92 1.98
C ALA A 253 0.29 -26.16 1.69
N VAL A 254 0.23 -25.10 0.85
CA VAL A 254 1.41 -24.32 0.45
C VAL A 254 1.56 -23.04 1.26
N ILE A 255 0.45 -22.33 1.52
CA ILE A 255 0.43 -21.04 2.21
C ILE A 255 0.47 -21.31 3.72
N THR A 256 1.67 -21.55 4.23
CA THR A 256 1.97 -21.76 5.66
C THR A 256 2.45 -20.46 6.31
N PRO A 257 2.44 -20.34 7.65
CA PRO A 257 3.00 -19.19 8.34
C PRO A 257 4.45 -18.87 7.94
N ASP A 258 5.29 -19.89 7.79
CA ASP A 258 6.69 -19.73 7.37
C ASP A 258 6.81 -19.26 5.92
N TRP A 259 5.98 -19.81 5.03
CA TRP A 259 5.92 -19.33 3.64
C TRP A 259 5.55 -17.85 3.60
N VAL A 260 4.53 -17.43 4.35
CA VAL A 260 4.12 -16.02 4.43
C VAL A 260 5.25 -15.14 4.99
N LYS A 261 5.91 -15.56 6.07
CA LYS A 261 7.06 -14.82 6.64
C LYS A 261 8.15 -14.60 5.61
N ASN A 262 8.49 -15.62 4.84
CA ASN A 262 9.51 -15.52 3.79
C ASN A 262 9.10 -14.50 2.72
N VAL A 263 7.85 -14.57 2.25
CA VAL A 263 7.31 -13.66 1.22
C VAL A 263 7.32 -12.21 1.67
N VAL A 264 6.99 -11.92 2.93
CA VAL A 264 6.91 -10.54 3.44
C VAL A 264 8.25 -10.00 3.96
N SER A 265 9.23 -10.87 4.21
CA SER A 265 10.52 -10.47 4.78
C SER A 265 11.25 -9.35 4.01
N PRO A 266 11.16 -9.22 2.67
CA PRO A 266 11.78 -8.09 1.95
C PRO A 266 11.21 -6.72 2.33
N LEU A 267 10.00 -6.64 2.90
CA LEU A 267 9.43 -5.38 3.38
C LEU A 267 10.23 -4.77 4.54
N LEU A 268 11.07 -5.57 5.20
CA LEU A 268 11.96 -5.15 6.28
C LEU A 268 13.33 -4.68 5.78
N ASP A 269 13.63 -4.84 4.49
CA ASP A 269 14.86 -4.30 3.92
C ASP A 269 14.78 -2.78 3.86
N LEU A 270 15.81 -2.08 4.32
CA LEU A 270 15.86 -0.61 4.33
C LEU A 270 16.68 -0.06 3.15
N SER A 271 17.66 -0.82 2.65
CA SER A 271 18.58 -0.44 1.59
C SER A 271 18.70 -1.52 0.52
N SER A 272 19.14 -1.13 -0.68
CA SER A 272 19.60 -2.06 -1.72
C SER A 272 20.94 -2.73 -1.39
N PHE A 273 21.68 -2.23 -0.40
CA PHE A 273 23.01 -2.69 -0.01
C PHE A 273 23.10 -2.88 1.52
N PRO A 274 22.43 -3.88 2.09
CA PRO A 274 22.47 -4.08 3.53
C PRO A 274 23.86 -4.58 3.97
N ASP A 275 24.42 -3.95 5.01
CA ASP A 275 25.60 -4.44 5.72
C ASP A 275 25.23 -5.52 6.75
N GLU A 276 26.22 -6.10 7.43
CA GLU A 276 25.99 -7.14 8.45
C GLU A 276 25.04 -6.69 9.57
N ARG A 277 25.13 -5.41 9.96
CA ARG A 277 24.28 -4.82 11.01
C ARG A 277 22.83 -4.76 10.56
N MET A 278 22.58 -4.29 9.34
CA MET A 278 21.24 -4.20 8.74
C MET A 278 20.63 -5.58 8.55
N ILE A 279 21.43 -6.57 8.13
CA ILE A 279 20.99 -7.97 8.01
C ILE A 279 20.57 -8.50 9.38
N GLN A 280 21.40 -8.32 10.42
CA GLN A 280 21.05 -8.78 11.77
C GLN A 280 19.80 -8.07 12.31
N ARG A 281 19.66 -6.77 12.04
CA ARG A 281 18.46 -6.02 12.40
C ARG A 281 17.21 -6.56 11.72
N ARG A 282 17.28 -6.84 10.41
CA ARG A 282 16.16 -7.45 9.67
C ARG A 282 15.75 -8.78 10.31
N ILE A 283 16.71 -9.62 10.68
CA ILE A 283 16.45 -10.89 11.36
C ILE A 283 15.70 -10.64 12.68
N ASN A 284 16.20 -9.73 13.51
CA ASN A 284 15.57 -9.38 14.79
C ASN A 284 14.15 -8.83 14.60
N LEU A 285 13.90 -8.01 13.57
CA LEU A 285 12.57 -7.50 13.25
C LEU A 285 11.63 -8.61 12.77
N LEU A 286 12.14 -9.57 11.98
CA LEU A 286 11.37 -10.70 11.48
C LEU A 286 10.94 -11.66 12.60
N GLU A 287 11.68 -11.75 13.70
CA GLU A 287 11.28 -12.49 14.90
C GLU A 287 10.04 -11.89 15.56
N LEU A 288 9.85 -10.57 15.49
CA LEU A 288 8.67 -9.86 16.02
C LEU A 288 7.43 -10.01 15.12
N VAL A 289 7.59 -10.53 13.91
CA VAL A 289 6.50 -10.76 12.96
C VAL A 289 5.77 -12.05 13.33
N SER A 290 4.46 -11.97 13.56
CA SER A 290 3.59 -13.12 13.74
C SER A 290 2.63 -13.26 12.57
N VAL A 291 2.36 -14.50 12.15
CA VAL A 291 1.44 -14.80 11.05
C VAL A 291 0.31 -15.68 11.56
N GLU A 292 -0.93 -15.26 11.29
CA GLU A 292 -2.15 -16.00 11.60
C GLU A 292 -2.93 -16.25 10.29
N ILE A 293 -3.31 -17.50 10.04
CA ILE A 293 -4.02 -17.89 8.81
C ILE A 293 -5.40 -18.41 9.16
N TYR A 294 -6.42 -17.74 8.63
CA TYR A 294 -7.83 -18.06 8.86
C TYR A 294 -8.45 -18.65 7.60
N ASN A 295 -9.06 -19.82 7.73
CA ASN A 295 -9.87 -20.40 6.67
C ASN A 295 -11.25 -19.71 6.64
N VAL A 296 -11.72 -19.35 5.46
CA VAL A 296 -13.04 -18.71 5.24
C VAL A 296 -13.87 -19.59 4.30
N PRO A 297 -14.53 -20.65 4.81
CA PRO A 297 -15.20 -21.65 3.99
C PRO A 297 -16.28 -21.06 3.07
N GLY A 298 -17.02 -20.05 3.55
CA GLY A 298 -18.17 -19.46 2.84
C GLY A 298 -17.84 -18.88 1.47
N ILE A 299 -16.58 -18.48 1.24
CA ILE A 299 -16.09 -17.96 -0.05
C ILE A 299 -14.86 -18.74 -0.57
N SER A 300 -14.60 -19.93 -0.02
CA SER A 300 -13.46 -20.78 -0.37
C SER A 300 -12.11 -20.03 -0.38
N SER A 301 -11.82 -19.24 0.66
CA SER A 301 -10.63 -18.39 0.72
C SER A 301 -9.83 -18.53 2.01
N LEU A 302 -8.61 -17.97 1.98
CA LEU A 302 -7.79 -17.74 3.16
C LEU A 302 -7.77 -16.24 3.48
N ASN A 303 -7.79 -15.90 4.76
CA ASN A 303 -7.48 -14.57 5.26
C ASN A 303 -6.24 -14.66 6.16
N VAL A 304 -5.21 -13.91 5.83
CA VAL A 304 -3.90 -13.97 6.50
C VAL A 304 -3.63 -12.63 7.17
N VAL A 305 -3.38 -12.67 8.48
CA VAL A 305 -2.98 -11.51 9.27
C VAL A 305 -1.49 -11.64 9.58
N VAL A 306 -0.73 -10.61 9.20
CA VAL A 306 0.71 -10.50 9.46
C VAL A 306 0.93 -9.29 10.36
N ARG A 307 1.42 -9.52 11.57
CA ARG A 307 1.64 -8.45 12.54
C ARG A 307 3.03 -7.87 12.44
N ASN A 308 3.17 -6.61 12.81
CA ASN A 308 4.46 -5.90 12.93
C ASN A 308 5.31 -5.85 11.64
N ILE A 309 4.68 -5.68 10.47
CA ILE A 309 5.36 -5.74 9.17
C ILE A 309 5.28 -4.44 8.36
N LEU A 310 4.40 -3.51 8.75
CA LEU A 310 4.04 -2.35 7.93
C LEU A 310 4.73 -1.04 8.30
N ASP A 311 5.86 -1.05 9.00
CA ASP A 311 6.61 0.18 9.34
C ASP A 311 5.68 1.26 9.95
N GLY A 312 4.75 0.84 10.81
CA GLY A 312 3.76 1.70 11.47
C GLY A 312 2.51 2.06 10.65
N GLY A 313 2.37 1.54 9.42
CA GLY A 313 1.15 1.64 8.61
C GLY A 313 0.91 3.03 8.01
N VAL A 314 -0.32 3.31 7.57
CA VAL A 314 -0.66 4.53 6.82
C VAL A 314 -0.15 5.83 7.44
N ASN A 315 -0.12 5.91 8.77
CA ASN A 315 0.19 7.15 9.48
C ASN A 315 1.69 7.49 9.48
N CYS A 316 2.58 6.50 9.54
CA CYS A 316 4.03 6.74 9.69
C CYS A 316 4.93 5.91 8.77
N SER A 317 4.36 5.05 7.92
CA SER A 317 5.11 4.24 6.97
C SER A 317 5.95 5.07 6.01
N ARG A 318 7.19 4.63 5.81
CA ARG A 318 8.13 5.14 4.82
C ARG A 318 7.98 4.50 3.43
N ARG A 319 7.02 3.56 3.27
CA ARG A 319 6.73 2.96 1.95
C ARG A 319 6.13 3.97 0.97
N ILE A 320 6.35 3.68 -0.32
CA ILE A 320 5.69 4.36 -1.44
C ILE A 320 4.15 4.25 -1.31
N ASP A 321 3.62 3.02 -1.22
CA ASP A 321 2.22 2.80 -0.89
C ASP A 321 2.05 2.61 0.62
N ARG A 322 1.74 3.70 1.31
CA ARG A 322 1.51 3.68 2.77
C ARG A 322 0.28 2.87 3.18
N HIS A 323 -0.73 2.78 2.30
CA HIS A 323 -1.92 1.96 2.52
C HIS A 323 -1.68 0.47 2.27
N GLY A 324 -0.56 0.12 1.64
CA GLY A 324 -0.21 -1.26 1.33
C GLY A 324 -1.18 -1.97 0.39
N LYS A 325 -2.01 -1.23 -0.37
CA LYS A 325 -2.94 -1.81 -1.35
C LYS A 325 -2.21 -2.58 -2.44
N THR A 326 -1.07 -2.05 -2.89
CA THR A 326 -0.22 -2.67 -3.92
C THR A 326 0.53 -3.90 -3.42
N LEU A 327 0.63 -4.11 -2.10
CA LEU A 327 1.29 -5.28 -1.52
C LEU A 327 0.58 -6.60 -1.85
N SER A 328 -0.62 -6.57 -2.44
CA SER A 328 -1.23 -7.79 -2.98
C SER A 328 -0.32 -8.42 -4.03
N ASP A 329 0.40 -7.60 -4.80
CA ASP A 329 1.29 -8.08 -5.85
C ASP A 329 2.50 -8.82 -5.27
N LEU A 330 3.01 -8.42 -4.09
CA LEU A 330 4.06 -9.14 -3.36
C LEU A 330 3.69 -10.60 -3.10
N ILE A 331 2.40 -10.86 -2.84
CA ILE A 331 1.85 -12.21 -2.64
C ILE A 331 1.59 -12.88 -4.00
N LEU A 332 0.96 -12.17 -4.93
CA LEU A 332 0.52 -12.75 -6.21
C LEU A 332 1.67 -13.08 -7.16
N CYS A 333 2.81 -12.39 -7.07
CA CYS A 333 3.99 -12.68 -7.90
C CYS A 333 4.74 -13.95 -7.48
N GLN A 334 4.42 -14.52 -6.31
CA GLN A 334 5.09 -15.71 -5.80
C GLN A 334 4.74 -16.95 -6.62
N GLU A 335 5.76 -17.70 -7.00
CA GLU A 335 5.59 -19.00 -7.65
C GLU A 335 5.29 -20.09 -6.62
N VAL A 336 4.21 -20.82 -6.83
CA VAL A 336 3.80 -21.96 -6.00
C VAL A 336 3.65 -23.22 -6.85
N ALA A 337 4.00 -24.36 -6.28
CA ALA A 337 3.71 -25.67 -6.85
C ALA A 337 2.55 -26.29 -6.06
N LEU A 338 1.38 -26.39 -6.67
CA LEU A 338 0.23 -26.96 -5.99
C LEU A 338 0.32 -28.50 -5.94
N PRO A 339 0.05 -29.14 -4.79
CA PRO A 339 -0.03 -30.60 -4.69
C PRO A 339 -1.16 -31.16 -5.57
N SER A 340 -1.18 -32.48 -5.80
CA SER A 340 -2.19 -33.16 -6.64
C SER A 340 -3.62 -33.09 -6.09
#